data_AF-W9ARD5-F1
#
_entry.id   AF-W9ARD5-F1
#
_cell.length_a   1.000
_cell.length_b   1.000
_cell.length_c   1.000
_cell.angle_alpha   90.00
_cell.angle_beta   90.00
_cell.angle_gamma   90.00
#
_symmetry.space_group_name_H-M   'P 1'
#
loop_
_entity.id
_entity.type
_entity.pdbx_description
1 polymer ?
#
loop_
_entity_poly.entity_id
_entity_poly.type
_entity_poly.pdbx_seq_one_letter_code
_entity_poly.pdbx_strand_id
1 'polypeptide(L)' 'MSTDPEQIRSDIEELLAGLPDTTAGDVEPADIEAVAVRLEQAHDLLVRALESVEGSGILQGDAIAEN' A
#
# COMPACT_ATOMS: atom_id res chain seq x y z
N MET A 1 -4.00 -12.16 6.79
CA MET A 1 -3.35 -10.94 6.26
C MET A 1 -3.34 -9.91 7.37
N SER A 2 -2.18 -9.31 7.63
CA SER A 2 -2.00 -8.29 8.67
C SER A 2 -2.48 -6.94 8.13
N THR A 3 -3.27 -6.22 8.93
CA THR A 3 -3.67 -4.82 8.69
C THR A 3 -2.79 -3.87 9.49
N ASP A 4 -1.64 -4.33 9.98
CA ASP A 4 -0.73 -3.54 10.80
C ASP A 4 -0.07 -2.44 9.95
N PRO A 5 -0.25 -1.16 10.31
CA PRO A 5 0.37 -0.02 9.62
C PRO A 5 1.90 -0.11 9.53
N GLU A 6 2.57 -0.72 10.50
CA GLU A 6 4.03 -0.90 10.47
C GLU A 6 4.42 -1.99 9.47
N GLN A 7 3.66 -3.09 9.40
CA GLN A 7 3.89 -4.14 8.40
C GLN A 7 3.69 -3.60 6.99
N ILE A 8 2.62 -2.84 6.75
CA ILE A 8 2.33 -2.24 5.45
C ILE A 8 3.45 -1.25 5.06
N ARG A 9 3.95 -0.45 6.00
CA ARG A 9 5.10 0.43 5.75
C ARG A 9 6.36 -0.34 5.36
N SER A 10 6.68 -1.43 6.06
CA SER A 10 7.81 -2.29 5.74
C SER A 10 7.69 -2.92 4.34
N ASP A 11 6.51 -3.40 3.97
CA ASP A 11 6.27 -4.03 2.66
C ASP A 11 6.41 -2.99 1.53
N ILE A 12 5.98 -1.75 1.77
CA ILE A 12 6.14 -0.63 0.84
C ILE A 12 7.61 -0.25 0.70
N GLU A 13 8.37 -0.16 1.80
CA GLU A 13 9.81 0.11 1.76
C GLU A 13 10.57 -0.94 0.93
N GLU A 14 10.24 -2.22 1.09
CA GLU A 14 10.84 -3.31 0.30
C GLU A 14 10.48 -3.19 -1.20
N LEU A 15 9.23 -2.85 -1.51
CA LEU A 15 8.79 -2.60 -2.88
C LEU A 15 9.53 -1.41 -3.52
N LEU A 16 9.69 -0.32 -2.77
CA LEU A 16 10.34 0.91 -3.24
C LEU A 16 11.86 0.78 -3.33
N ALA A 17 12.50 -0.06 -2.52
CA ALA A 17 13.94 -0.32 -2.58
C ALA A 17 14.40 -0.95 -3.91
N GLY A 18 13.49 -1.58 -4.64
CA GLY A 18 13.74 -2.15 -5.97
C GLY A 18 13.56 -1.18 -7.14
N LEU A 19 13.25 0.09 -6.87
CA LEU A 19 13.07 1.08 -7.93
C LEU A 19 14.41 1.51 -8.53
N PRO A 20 14.47 1.72 -9.86
CA PRO A 20 15.64 2.28 -10.50
C PRO A 20 15.93 3.69 -9.94
N ASP A 21 17.20 3.98 -9.72
CA ASP A 21 17.64 5.28 -9.20
C ASP A 21 17.51 6.33 -10.30
N THR A 22 16.44 7.13 -10.23
CA THR A 22 16.14 8.17 -11.19
C THR A 22 16.96 9.46 -10.97
N THR A 23 17.80 9.50 -9.93
CA THR A 23 18.63 10.69 -9.62
C THR A 23 19.94 10.74 -10.41
N ALA A 24 20.32 9.64 -11.07
CA ALA A 24 21.56 9.52 -11.83
C ALA A 24 21.59 10.34 -13.15
N GLY A 25 20.48 10.98 -13.53
CA GLY A 25 20.41 11.92 -14.65
C GLY A 25 20.18 11.28 -16.03
N ASP A 26 20.27 9.95 -16.13
CA ASP A 26 19.92 9.16 -17.31
C ASP A 26 18.76 8.25 -16.93
N VAL A 27 17.54 8.80 -16.98
CA VAL A 27 16.31 8.06 -16.66
C VAL A 27 15.70 7.63 -17.98
N GLU A 28 15.74 6.34 -18.27
CA GLU A 28 15.13 5.83 -19.49
C GLU A 28 13.60 5.87 -19.37
N PRO A 29 12.86 6.06 -20.47
CA PRO A 29 11.39 6.00 -20.45
C PRO A 29 10.85 4.70 -19.82
N ALA A 30 11.58 3.59 -19.99
CA ALA A 30 11.28 2.31 -19.38
C ALA A 30 11.39 2.32 -17.85
N ASP A 31 12.30 3.12 -17.27
CA ASP A 31 12.45 3.26 -15.83
C ASP A 31 11.28 4.04 -15.23
N ILE A 32 10.78 5.06 -15.95
CA ILE A 32 9.59 5.82 -15.55
C ILE A 32 8.35 4.92 -15.51
N GLU A 33 8.19 4.06 -16.52
CA GLU A 33 7.08 3.10 -16.58
C GLU A 33 7.19 2.04 -15.46
N ALA A 34 8.40 1.55 -15.19
CA ALA A 34 8.66 0.64 -14.07
C ALA A 34 8.34 1.29 -12.72
N VAL A 35 8.69 2.56 -12.54
CA VAL A 35 8.36 3.36 -11.34
C VAL A 35 6.85 3.53 -11.21
N ALA A 36 6.15 3.88 -12.30
CA ALA A 36 4.70 4.07 -12.30
C ALA A 36 3.94 2.80 -11.89
N VAL A 37 4.31 1.64 -12.46
CA VAL A 37 3.69 0.35 -12.12
C VAL A 37 3.89 0.01 -10.65
N ARG A 38 5.08 0.26 -10.08
CA ARG A 38 5.37 -0.06 -8.68
C ARG A 38 4.64 0.87 -7.70
N LEU A 39 4.51 2.14 -8.05
CA LEU A 39 3.72 3.11 -7.29
C LEU A 39 2.23 2.74 -7.28
N GLU A 40 1.68 2.29 -8.40
CA GLU A 40 0.31 1.81 -8.49
C GLU A 40 0.09 0.56 -7.61
N GLN A 41 1.02 -0.41 -7.65
CA GLN A 41 0.97 -1.59 -6.77
C GLN A 41 1.02 -1.24 -5.28
N ALA A 42 1.87 -0.28 -4.90
CA ALA A 42 1.94 0.20 -3.52
C ALA A 42 0.64 0.91 -3.12
N HIS A 43 0.04 1.69 -4.03
CA HIS A 43 -1.23 2.35 -3.80
C HIS A 43 -2.38 1.35 -3.61
N ASP A 44 -2.47 0.32 -4.45
CA ASP A 44 -3.47 -0.74 -4.32
C ASP A 44 -3.39 -1.47 -2.97
N LEU A 45 -2.18 -1.71 -2.46
CA LEU A 45 -1.96 -2.29 -1.14
C LEU A 45 -2.46 -1.37 -0.02
N LEU A 46 -2.18 -0.07 -0.12
CA LEU A 46 -2.67 0.93 0.83
C LEU A 46 -4.20 1.05 0.82
N VAL A 47 -4.82 1.03 -0.37
CA VAL A 47 -6.29 1.07 -0.51
C VAL A 47 -6.92 -0.17 0.10
N ARG A 48 -6.39 -1.37 -0.20
CA ARG A 48 -6.89 -2.62 0.39
C ARG A 48 -6.74 -2.65 1.91
N ALA A 49 -5.65 -2.12 2.43
CA ALA A 49 -5.46 -2.00 3.87
C ALA A 49 -6.49 -1.05 4.51
N LEU A 50 -6.76 0.09 3.86
CA LEU A 50 -7.76 1.05 4.31
C LEU A 50 -9.18 0.46 4.29
N GLU A 51 -9.55 -0.20 3.20
CA GLU A 51 -10.83 -0.91 3.05
C GLU A 51 -10.98 -2.04 4.09
N SER A 52 -9.88 -2.74 4.43
CA SER A 52 -9.90 -3.79 5.44
C SER A 52 -10.11 -3.24 6.86
N VAL A 53 -9.61 -2.04 7.16
CA VAL A 53 -9.86 -1.34 8.43
C VAL A 53 -11.30 -0.84 8.48
N GLU A 54 -11.79 -0.27 7.39
CA GLU A 54 -13.18 0.20 7.28
C GLU A 54 -14.15 -0.97 7.42
N GLY A 55 -13.94 -2.08 6.72
CA GLY A 55 -14.73 -3.31 6.81
C GLY A 55 -14.73 -3.95 8.20
N SER A 56 -13.60 -3.89 8.92
CA SER A 56 -13.53 -4.35 10.33
C SER A 56 -14.23 -3.39 11.30
N GLY A 57 -14.33 -2.09 10.97
CA GLY A 57 -15.08 -1.10 11.74
C GLY A 57 -16.61 -1.25 11.61
N ILE A 58 -17.11 -1.67 10.45
CA ILE A 58 -18.56 -1.80 10.21
C ILE A 58 -19.14 -3.03 10.94
N LEU A 59 -18.40 -4.12 11.10
CA LEU A 59 -18.86 -5.32 11.82
C LEU A 59 -18.82 -5.19 13.35
N GLN A 60 -18.11 -4.20 13.90
CA GLN A 60 -17.98 -3.96 15.35
C GLN A 60 -19.09 -3.03 15.89
N GLY A 61 -19.76 -2.26 15.02
CA GLY A 61 -20.78 -1.27 15.40
C GLY A 61 -22.19 -1.82 15.65
N ASP A 62 -22.49 -3.05 15.23
CA ASP A 62 -23.86 -3.62 15.26
C ASP A 62 -24.11 -4.54 16.47
N ALA A 63 -23.09 -4.80 17.30
CA ALA A 63 -23.16 -5.80 18.38
C ALA A 63 -23.48 -5.22 19.79
N ILE A 64 -23.89 -3.95 19.91
CA ILE A 64 -24.09 -3.27 21.22
C ILE A 64 -25.49 -2.67 21.44
N ALA A 65 -26.51 -3.09 20.67
CA ALA A 65 -27.88 -2.59 20.80
C ALA A 65 -28.94 -3.64 21.16
N GLU A 66 -28.60 -4.66 21.95
CA GLU A 66 -29.59 -5.55 22.57
C GLU A 66 -29.17 -5.97 23.98
N ASN A 67 -29.53 -5.16 24.99
CA ASN A 67 -29.96 -5.58 26.34
C ASN A 67 -30.43 -4.37 27.17
#